data_AF-A0A813KQK9-F1
#
_entry.id   AF-A0A813KQK9-F1
#
_cell.length_a   1.000
_cell.length_b   1.000
_cell.length_c   1.000
_cell.angle_alpha   90.00
_cell.angle_beta   90.00
_cell.angle_gamma   90.00
#
_symmetry.space_group_name_H-M   'P 1'
#
loop_
_entity.id
_entity.type
_entity.pdbx_description
1 polymer ?
#
loop_
_entity_poly.entity_id
_entity_poly.type
_entity_poly.pdbx_seq_one_letter_code
_entity_poly.pdbx_strand_id
1 'polypeptide(L)'
;FFKKRLTELETQSPRVASVLKLVFELFCLTVMDQSYDRGGGFGDFVAAGVLPHNGQGQLLRRIKQLLKDIRPHAVPLVDGWNIPDFLLNSVLGRYDGRVYESLYESTRNEPLNETDISEGYYKHLQYLLHPERRRDEAAAARAAPAPSATPPGRL
;
A
#
# COMPACT_ATOMS: atom_id res chain seq x y z
N PHE A 1 10.37 -21.99 -18.35
CA PHE A 1 10.17 -20.76 -19.17
C PHE A 1 11.24 -19.70 -18.90
N PHE A 2 11.39 -19.21 -17.66
CA PHE A 2 12.37 -18.15 -17.32
C PHE A 2 13.82 -18.49 -17.68
N LYS A 3 14.30 -19.69 -17.29
CA LYS A 3 15.68 -20.15 -17.60
C LYS A 3 15.99 -20.14 -19.11
N LYS A 4 15.02 -20.51 -19.95
CA LYS A 4 15.18 -20.50 -21.42
C LYS A 4 15.37 -19.08 -21.94
N ARG A 5 14.53 -18.14 -21.49
CA ARG A 5 14.65 -16.71 -21.84
C ARG A 5 15.96 -16.10 -21.34
N LEU A 6 16.44 -16.54 -20.18
CA LEU A 6 17.71 -16.07 -19.64
C LEU A 6 18.89 -16.46 -20.55
N THR A 7 18.93 -17.68 -21.06
CA THR A 7 19.97 -18.15 -22.00
C THR A 7 19.90 -17.40 -23.34
N GLU A 8 18.70 -17.11 -23.84
CA GLU A 8 18.51 -16.28 -25.05
C GLU A 8 19.06 -14.85 -24.84
N LEU A 9 18.87 -14.28 -23.65
CA LEU A 9 19.32 -12.92 -23.32
C LEU A 9 20.82 -12.82 -23.06
N GLU A 10 21.48 -13.90 -22.63
CA GLU A 10 22.95 -13.93 -22.50
C GLU A 10 23.64 -13.61 -23.83
N THR A 11 23.05 -14.04 -24.95
CA THR A 11 23.59 -13.80 -26.30
C THR A 11 23.32 -12.37 -26.79
N GLN A 12 22.18 -11.79 -26.41
CA GLN A 12 21.75 -10.47 -26.90
C GLN A 12 22.27 -9.31 -26.05
N SER A 13 22.28 -9.47 -24.73
CA SER A 13 22.53 -8.38 -23.78
C SER A 13 23.07 -8.93 -22.46
N PRO A 14 24.40 -9.11 -22.36
CA PRO A 14 25.03 -9.77 -21.22
C PRO A 14 24.82 -9.02 -19.90
N ARG A 15 24.70 -7.68 -19.94
CA ARG A 15 24.46 -6.84 -18.75
C ARG A 15 23.08 -7.02 -18.15
N VAL A 16 22.06 -7.18 -18.98
CA VAL A 16 20.68 -7.43 -18.50
C VAL A 16 20.59 -8.85 -17.98
N ALA A 17 21.21 -9.80 -18.68
CA ALA A 17 21.28 -11.19 -18.26
C ALA A 17 21.94 -11.36 -16.88
N SER A 18 23.01 -10.60 -16.57
CA SER A 18 23.64 -10.67 -15.24
C SER A 18 22.71 -10.21 -14.11
N VAL A 19 21.93 -9.16 -14.32
CA VAL A 19 20.96 -8.68 -13.30
C VAL A 19 19.78 -9.65 -13.17
N LEU A 20 19.24 -10.16 -14.29
CA LEU A 20 18.15 -11.13 -14.27
C LEU A 20 18.56 -12.47 -13.65
N LYS A 21 19.84 -12.87 -13.75
CA LYS A 21 20.39 -14.02 -13.02
C LYS A 21 20.24 -13.83 -11.51
N LEU A 22 20.57 -12.65 -10.98
CA LEU A 22 20.43 -12.36 -9.55
C LEU A 22 18.97 -12.48 -9.11
N VAL A 23 18.04 -11.88 -9.86
CA VAL A 23 16.60 -11.95 -9.58
C VAL A 23 16.08 -13.39 -9.65
N PHE A 24 16.52 -14.16 -10.64
CA PHE A 24 16.15 -15.56 -10.79
C PHE A 24 16.69 -16.42 -9.63
N GLU A 25 17.94 -16.22 -9.25
CA GLU A 25 18.54 -16.92 -8.10
C GLU A 25 17.78 -16.56 -6.82
N LEU A 26 17.52 -15.26 -6.59
CA LEU A 26 16.74 -14.82 -5.44
C LEU A 26 15.36 -15.48 -5.43
N PHE A 27 14.65 -15.48 -6.55
CA PHE A 27 13.35 -16.15 -6.68
C PHE A 27 13.43 -17.63 -6.29
N CYS A 28 14.38 -18.39 -6.86
CA CYS A 28 14.57 -19.80 -6.53
C CYS A 28 14.82 -20.03 -5.05
N LEU A 29 15.71 -19.22 -4.43
CA LEU A 29 16.02 -19.37 -3.00
C LEU A 29 14.86 -18.94 -2.10
N THR A 30 14.07 -17.94 -2.49
CA THR A 30 12.86 -17.55 -1.73
C THR A 30 11.77 -18.61 -1.78
N VAL A 31 11.63 -19.32 -2.90
CA VAL A 31 10.71 -20.46 -3.00
C VAL A 31 11.18 -21.58 -2.07
N MET A 32 12.49 -21.87 -2.02
CA MET A 32 13.07 -22.89 -1.14
C MET A 32 13.04 -22.55 0.36
N ASP A 33 12.70 -21.31 0.73
CA ASP A 33 12.69 -20.88 2.11
C ASP A 33 11.47 -21.43 2.88
N GLN A 34 11.60 -21.56 4.21
CA GLN A 34 10.52 -22.09 5.05
C GLN A 34 9.28 -21.18 5.08
N SER A 35 9.44 -19.89 4.81
CA SER A 35 8.34 -18.92 4.82
C SER A 35 7.44 -19.00 3.57
N TYR A 36 7.78 -19.84 2.60
CA TYR A 36 7.03 -19.95 1.36
C TYR A 36 5.87 -20.97 1.48
N ASP A 37 4.68 -20.48 1.78
CA ASP A 37 3.49 -21.29 2.11
C ASP A 37 2.67 -21.76 0.88
N ARG A 38 3.16 -21.55 -0.34
CA ARG A 38 2.43 -21.89 -1.59
C ARG A 38 2.91 -23.19 -2.26
N GLY A 39 3.60 -24.05 -1.49
CA GLY A 39 4.19 -25.31 -1.94
C GLY A 39 5.65 -25.16 -2.40
N GLY A 40 6.48 -26.16 -2.09
CA GLY A 40 7.92 -26.12 -2.34
C GLY A 40 8.71 -25.52 -1.18
N GLY A 41 8.34 -25.81 0.06
CA GLY A 41 9.07 -25.31 1.23
C GLY A 41 10.38 -26.07 1.47
N PHE A 42 11.25 -25.54 2.34
CA PHE A 42 12.51 -26.19 2.72
C PHE A 42 12.33 -27.68 3.10
N GLY A 43 11.23 -28.02 3.78
CA GLY A 43 10.88 -29.39 4.17
C GLY A 43 10.74 -30.34 2.98
N ASP A 44 10.13 -29.91 1.88
CA ASP A 44 9.94 -30.74 0.68
C ASP A 44 11.28 -31.07 0.01
N PHE A 45 12.20 -30.08 -0.03
CA PHE A 45 13.53 -30.26 -0.60
C PHE A 45 14.44 -31.13 0.28
N VAL A 46 14.27 -31.08 1.59
CA VAL A 46 14.93 -31.98 2.53
C VAL A 46 14.37 -33.40 2.39
N ALA A 47 13.05 -33.55 2.28
CA ALA A 47 12.41 -34.85 2.07
C ALA A 47 12.81 -35.49 0.73
N ALA A 48 12.97 -34.68 -0.32
CA ALA A 48 13.47 -35.13 -1.63
C ALA A 48 14.99 -35.43 -1.65
N GLY A 49 15.72 -35.17 -0.55
CA GLY A 49 17.16 -35.39 -0.45
C GLY A 49 18.01 -34.40 -1.24
N VAL A 50 17.42 -33.30 -1.73
CA VAL A 50 18.11 -32.27 -2.51
C VAL A 50 18.86 -31.29 -1.60
N LEU A 51 18.28 -30.96 -0.44
CA LEU A 51 18.88 -30.07 0.56
C LEU A 51 19.21 -30.81 1.85
N PRO A 52 20.33 -30.46 2.51
CA PRO A 52 20.64 -30.99 3.83
C PRO A 52 19.75 -30.33 4.89
N HIS A 53 19.38 -31.09 5.92
CA HIS A 53 18.53 -30.63 7.03
C HIS A 53 19.08 -29.38 7.77
N ASN A 54 20.41 -29.18 7.76
CA ASN A 54 21.08 -28.02 8.37
C ASN A 54 21.39 -26.88 7.37
N GLY A 55 20.93 -26.99 6.12
CA GLY A 55 21.23 -26.05 5.04
C GLY A 55 20.54 -24.68 5.16
N GLN A 56 19.53 -24.57 6.03
CA GLN A 56 18.70 -23.37 6.13
C GLN A 56 19.50 -22.10 6.46
N GLY A 57 20.48 -22.19 7.36
CA GLY A 57 21.32 -21.05 7.71
C GLY A 57 22.15 -20.54 6.53
N GLN A 58 22.57 -21.43 5.62
CA GLN A 58 23.31 -21.07 4.42
C GLN A 58 22.39 -20.40 3.39
N LEU A 59 21.18 -20.94 3.22
CA LEU A 59 20.15 -20.38 2.36
C LEU A 59 19.83 -18.92 2.74
N LEU A 60 19.53 -18.67 4.01
CA LEU A 60 19.23 -17.32 4.50
C LEU A 60 20.41 -16.35 4.34
N ARG A 61 21.65 -16.82 4.53
CA ARG A 61 22.84 -16.00 4.27
C ARG A 61 22.96 -15.61 2.80
N ARG A 62 22.72 -16.56 1.88
CA ARG A 62 22.78 -16.31 0.44
C ARG A 62 21.68 -15.34 -0.01
N ILE A 63 20.45 -15.50 0.48
CA ILE A 63 19.34 -14.57 0.23
C ILE A 63 19.73 -13.15 0.65
N LYS A 64 20.28 -12.98 1.87
CA LYS A 64 20.73 -11.66 2.36
C LYS A 64 21.84 -11.04 1.50
N GLN A 65 22.74 -11.86 0.94
CA GLN A 65 23.77 -11.38 0.01
C GLN A 65 23.13 -10.92 -1.31
N LEU A 66 22.28 -11.75 -1.91
CA LEU A 66 21.59 -11.42 -3.16
C LEU A 66 20.73 -10.16 -3.03
N LEU A 67 20.06 -9.95 -1.90
CA LEU A 67 19.29 -8.73 -1.63
C LEU A 67 20.18 -7.48 -1.62
N LYS A 68 21.43 -7.58 -1.12
CA LYS A 68 22.40 -6.47 -1.19
C LYS A 68 22.82 -6.20 -2.64
N ASP A 69 23.07 -7.26 -3.40
CA ASP A 69 23.53 -7.16 -4.79
C ASP A 69 22.44 -6.62 -5.73
N ILE A 70 21.18 -6.96 -5.49
CA ILE A 70 20.02 -6.50 -6.29
C ILE A 70 19.60 -5.07 -5.92
N ARG A 71 19.81 -4.63 -4.66
CA ARG A 71 19.39 -3.31 -4.17
C ARG A 71 19.70 -2.13 -5.12
N PRO A 72 20.91 -1.96 -5.67
CA PRO A 72 21.20 -0.85 -6.60
C PRO A 72 20.43 -0.94 -7.92
N HIS A 73 19.97 -2.13 -8.31
CA HIS A 73 19.22 -2.37 -9.54
C HIS A 73 17.71 -2.37 -9.32
N ALA A 74 17.23 -2.32 -8.07
CA ALA A 74 15.80 -2.45 -7.76
C ALA A 74 14.94 -1.36 -8.42
N VAL A 75 15.35 -0.10 -8.32
CA VAL A 75 14.61 1.03 -8.94
C VAL A 75 14.59 0.91 -10.47
N PRO A 76 15.74 0.75 -11.18
CA PRO A 76 15.73 0.54 -12.63
C PRO A 76 14.94 -0.68 -13.12
N LEU A 77 14.90 -1.76 -12.32
CA LEU A 77 14.13 -2.96 -12.67
C LEU A 77 12.62 -2.70 -12.63
N VAL A 78 12.15 -1.92 -11.65
CA VAL A 78 10.74 -1.52 -11.55
C VAL A 78 10.41 -0.49 -12.62
N ASP A 79 11.29 0.48 -12.86
CA ASP A 79 11.13 1.50 -13.90
C ASP A 79 11.09 0.89 -15.32
N GLY A 80 11.72 -0.26 -15.52
CA GLY A 80 11.71 -0.99 -16.80
C GLY A 80 10.31 -1.43 -17.27
N TRP A 81 9.31 -1.44 -16.38
CA TRP A 81 7.92 -1.70 -16.75
C TRP A 81 7.24 -0.47 -17.39
N ASN A 82 7.83 0.72 -17.19
CA ASN A 82 7.37 2.00 -17.74
C ASN A 82 5.87 2.24 -17.52
N ILE A 83 5.41 1.98 -16.29
CA ILE A 83 4.02 2.19 -15.89
C ILE A 83 3.81 3.69 -15.66
N PRO A 84 2.89 4.35 -16.40
CA PRO A 84 2.67 5.77 -16.24
C PRO A 84 1.95 6.10 -14.92
N ASP A 85 2.22 7.27 -14.35
CA ASP A 85 1.68 7.71 -13.05
C ASP A 85 0.14 7.67 -12.98
N PHE A 86 -0.55 7.96 -14.10
CA PHE A 86 -2.02 7.89 -14.15
C PHE A 86 -2.56 6.47 -13.98
N LEU A 87 -1.80 5.46 -14.43
CA LEU A 87 -2.17 4.05 -14.32
C LEU A 87 -1.76 3.50 -12.95
N LEU A 88 -0.60 3.93 -12.43
CA LEU A 88 -0.13 3.55 -11.11
C LEU A 88 -1.02 4.11 -9.99
N ASN A 89 -1.59 5.31 -10.21
CA ASN A 89 -2.53 5.99 -9.31
C ASN A 89 -2.10 5.96 -7.83
N SER A 90 -0.80 6.17 -7.58
CA SER A 90 -0.21 6.11 -6.26
C SER A 90 0.62 7.36 -6.02
N VAL A 91 0.26 8.11 -4.97
CA VAL A 91 0.98 9.32 -4.56
C VAL A 91 2.39 8.99 -4.05
N LEU A 92 2.54 7.83 -3.38
CA LEU A 92 3.84 7.35 -2.91
C LEU A 92 4.72 6.80 -4.04
N GLY A 93 4.11 6.33 -5.12
CA GLY A 93 4.78 5.69 -6.24
C GLY A 93 5.16 6.62 -7.40
N ARG A 94 5.06 7.93 -7.21
CA ARG A 94 5.31 8.91 -8.27
C ARG A 94 6.73 8.82 -8.84
N TYR A 95 6.83 8.91 -10.16
CA TYR A 95 8.11 8.87 -10.85
C TYR A 95 9.03 10.06 -10.54
N ASP A 96 8.47 11.25 -10.27
CA ASP A 96 9.25 12.48 -10.03
C ASP A 96 9.88 12.56 -8.63
N GLY A 97 9.61 11.59 -7.74
CA GLY A 97 10.16 11.52 -6.39
C GLY A 97 9.66 12.60 -5.43
N ARG A 98 8.73 13.48 -5.83
CA ARG A 98 8.14 14.55 -5.00
C ARG A 98 6.99 14.02 -4.13
N VAL A 99 7.33 13.01 -3.33
CA VAL A 99 6.35 12.22 -2.56
C VAL A 99 5.66 13.09 -1.51
N TYR A 100 6.40 13.92 -0.79
CA TYR A 100 5.86 14.66 0.34
C TYR A 100 4.95 15.80 -0.09
N GLU A 101 5.34 16.56 -1.11
CA GLU A 101 4.49 17.64 -1.64
C GLU A 101 3.20 17.07 -2.22
N SER A 102 3.30 16.02 -3.03
CA SER A 102 2.12 15.37 -3.61
C SER A 102 1.22 14.71 -2.56
N LEU A 103 1.79 14.17 -1.48
CA LEU A 103 1.01 13.63 -0.38
C LEU A 103 0.23 14.72 0.33
N TYR A 104 0.87 15.87 0.59
CA TYR A 104 0.20 17.02 1.19
C TYR A 104 -0.90 17.60 0.29
N GLU A 105 -0.65 17.73 -1.00
CA GLU A 105 -1.66 18.19 -1.97
C GLU A 105 -2.83 17.21 -2.06
N SER A 106 -2.54 15.90 -2.08
CA SER A 106 -3.57 14.87 -2.14
C SER A 106 -4.44 14.87 -0.88
N THR A 107 -3.85 14.99 0.31
CA THR A 107 -4.62 15.03 1.55
C THR A 107 -5.42 16.33 1.65
N ARG A 108 -4.86 17.46 1.23
CA ARG A 108 -5.58 18.74 1.20
C ARG A 108 -6.81 18.71 0.29
N ASN A 109 -6.73 17.99 -0.83
CA ASN A 109 -7.82 17.88 -1.80
C ASN A 109 -8.85 16.78 -1.45
N GLU A 110 -8.67 16.07 -0.34
CA GLU A 110 -9.64 15.07 0.11
C GLU A 110 -10.94 15.77 0.55
N PRO A 111 -12.13 15.33 0.08
CA PRO A 111 -13.41 15.95 0.43
C PRO A 111 -13.67 16.10 1.94
N LEU A 112 -13.11 15.20 2.75
CA LEU A 112 -13.25 15.27 4.22
C LEU A 112 -12.56 16.49 4.82
N ASN A 113 -11.57 17.05 4.14
CA ASN A 113 -10.76 18.18 4.60
C ASN A 113 -11.25 19.54 4.05
N GLU A 114 -12.38 19.57 3.34
CA GLU A 114 -12.99 20.83 2.88
C GLU A 114 -13.45 21.72 4.04
N THR A 115 -13.87 21.09 5.14
CA THR A 115 -14.33 21.76 6.35
C THR A 115 -13.46 21.39 7.54
N ASP A 116 -13.01 22.37 8.32
CA ASP A 116 -12.21 22.13 9.54
C ASP A 116 -12.92 21.22 10.57
N ILE A 117 -14.26 21.28 10.60
CA ILE A 117 -15.09 20.50 11.50
C ILE A 117 -16.08 19.68 10.66
N SER A 118 -15.92 18.35 10.70
CA SER A 118 -16.85 17.44 10.03
C SER A 118 -18.29 17.60 10.55
N GLU A 119 -19.28 17.43 9.67
CA GLU A 119 -20.71 17.47 10.06
C GLU A 119 -21.06 16.48 11.18
N GLY A 120 -20.34 15.35 11.26
CA GLY A 120 -20.50 14.34 12.30
C GLY A 120 -20.27 14.89 13.71
N TYR A 121 -19.47 15.94 13.84
CA TYR A 121 -19.27 16.62 15.12
C TYR A 121 -20.58 17.23 15.64
N TYR A 122 -21.23 18.06 14.82
CA TYR A 122 -22.47 18.75 15.18
C TYR A 122 -23.65 17.77 15.34
N LYS A 123 -23.72 16.72 14.52
CA LYS A 123 -24.82 15.76 14.59
C LYS A 123 -24.72 14.82 15.79
N HIS A 124 -23.51 14.43 16.19
CA HIS A 124 -23.32 13.32 17.14
C HIS A 124 -22.29 13.61 18.24
N LEU A 125 -21.06 13.98 17.88
CA LEU A 125 -19.95 14.01 18.84
C LEU A 125 -20.11 15.11 19.90
N GLN A 126 -20.70 16.25 19.53
CA GLN A 126 -20.85 17.37 20.47
C GLN A 126 -21.71 17.02 21.69
N TYR A 127 -22.73 16.17 21.54
CA TYR A 127 -23.60 15.76 22.66
C TYR A 127 -22.98 14.68 23.52
N LEU A 128 -22.01 13.93 22.99
CA LEU A 128 -21.26 12.94 23.76
C LEU A 128 -20.19 13.60 24.61
N LEU A 129 -19.47 14.57 24.03
CA LEU A 129 -18.42 15.32 24.72
C LEU A 129 -18.99 16.37 25.68
N HIS A 130 -20.13 16.98 25.33
CA HIS A 130 -20.82 18.01 26.11
C HIS A 130 -22.32 17.68 26.26
N PRO A 131 -22.69 16.79 27.20
CA PRO A 131 -24.07 16.35 27.42
C PRO A 131 -25.04 17.48 27.76
N GLU A 132 -24.54 18.56 28.38
CA GLU A 132 -25.28 19.79 28.70
C GLU A 132 -25.94 20.43 27.48
N ARG A 133 -25.29 20.41 26.32
CA ARG A 133 -25.82 21.04 25.09
C ARG A 133 -27.14 20.41 24.64
N ARG A 134 -27.33 19.11 24.87
CA ARG A 134 -28.61 18.43 24.55
C ARG A 134 -29.75 18.94 25.44
N ARG A 135 -29.45 19.30 26.70
CA ARG A 135 -30.43 19.86 27.63
C ARG A 135 -30.75 21.31 27.29
N ASP A 136 -29.74 22.09 26.92
CA ASP A 136 -29.90 23.49 26.55
C ASP A 136 -30.68 23.65 25.23
N GLU A 137 -30.43 22.80 24.24
CA GLU A 137 -31.23 22.76 23.01
C GLU A 137 -32.68 22.35 23.27
N ALA A 138 -32.91 21.35 24.14
CA ALA A 138 -34.27 20.95 24.52
C ALA A 138 -35.00 22.05 25.31
N ALA A 139 -34.29 22.84 26.11
CA ALA A 139 -34.82 23.99 26.82
C ALA A 139 -35.12 25.17 25.87
N ALA A 140 -34.21 25.45 24.92
CA ALA A 140 -34.40 26.48 23.89
C ALA A 140 -35.57 26.16 22.95
N ALA A 141 -35.73 24.90 22.54
CA ALA A 141 -36.87 24.44 21.74
C ALA A 141 -38.21 24.59 22.47
N ARG A 142 -38.21 24.50 23.81
CA ARG A 142 -39.40 24.76 24.64
C ARG A 142 -39.70 26.24 24.83
N ALA A 143 -38.70 27.12 24.69
CA ALA A 143 -38.81 28.56 24.88
C ALA A 143 -39.12 29.33 23.58
N ALA A 144 -38.99 28.70 22.41
CA ALA A 144 -39.32 29.32 21.13
C ALA A 144 -40.85 29.53 20.99
N PRO A 145 -41.34 30.75 20.69
CA PRO A 145 -42.77 31.00 20.49
C PRO A 145 -43.27 30.28 19.22
N ALA A 146 -44.46 29.70 19.30
CA ALA A 146 -45.11 29.03 18.16
C ALA A 146 -45.18 29.96 16.93
N PRO A 147 -44.95 29.46 15.70
CA PRO A 147 -45.08 30.28 14.51
C PRO A 147 -46.49 30.86 14.46
N SER A 148 -46.59 32.19 14.39
CA SER A 148 -47.85 32.92 14.33
C SER A 148 -48.67 32.39 13.15
N ALA A 149 -49.79 31.73 13.45
CA ALA A 149 -50.74 31.27 12.45
C ALA A 149 -51.38 32.49 11.79
N THR A 150 -50.89 32.87 10.60
CA THR A 150 -51.59 33.81 9.73
C THR A 150 -52.82 33.08 9.19
N PRO A 151 -54.06 33.52 9.48
CA PRO A 151 -55.25 32.83 9.00
C PRO A 151 -55.37 32.97 7.47
N PRO A 152 -55.86 31.95 6.75
CA PRO A 152 -56.07 32.04 5.32
C PRO A 152 -57.18 33.05 5.01
N GLY A 153 -56.84 34.06 4.20
CA GLY A 153 -57.79 35.04 3.69
C GLY A 153 -58.93 34.34 2.94
N ARG A 154 -60.17 34.64 3.35
CA ARG A 154 -61.38 34.32 2.60
C ARG A 154 -61.49 35.31 1.42
N LEU A 155 -61.66 34.73 0.23
CA LEU A 155 -62.19 35.25 -1.04
C LEU A 155 -62.18 36.77 -1.25
#